data_AF-A0A2E9TN80-F1
#
_entry.id   AF-A0A2E9TN80-F1
#
_cell.length_a   1.000
_cell.length_b   1.000
_cell.length_c   1.000
_cell.angle_alpha   90.00
_cell.angle_beta   90.00
_cell.angle_gamma   90.00
#
_symmetry.space_group_name_H-M   'P 1'
#
loop_
_entity.id
_entity.type
_entity.pdbx_description
1 polymer ?
#
loop_
_entity_poly.entity_id
_entity_poly.type
_entity_poly.pdbx_seq_one_letter_code
_entity_poly.pdbx_strand_id
1 'polypeptide(L)'
;PQPDPRLHSQAVWQDPLVFMAAPEHPLARLDRVTLETLTGYSAILPSPVTFTRGIVERLFDEHNLKLNIAMSTNYLETIHMMVSIGLGWSVLPATMVDGSVVELAVDVPLPERELGVVIHPARTRSNAAKAFLQALEASGL
;
A
#
# COMPACT_ATOMS: atom_id res chain seq x y z
N PRO A 1 -7.85 6.03 10.42
CA PRO A 1 -8.93 5.39 11.23
C PRO A 1 -8.83 5.86 12.68
N GLN A 2 -9.96 6.19 13.32
CA GLN A 2 -9.98 6.50 14.75
C GLN A 2 -10.23 5.18 15.51
N PRO A 3 -9.35 4.80 16.45
CA PRO A 3 -9.53 3.55 17.19
C PRO A 3 -10.81 3.59 18.04
N ASP A 4 -11.63 2.55 17.96
CA ASP A 4 -12.78 2.38 18.86
C ASP A 4 -12.23 2.00 20.25
N PRO A 5 -12.54 2.76 21.32
CA PRO A 5 -12.01 2.50 22.65
C PRO A 5 -12.45 1.13 23.23
N ARG A 6 -13.44 0.47 22.62
CA ARG A 6 -13.88 -0.88 22.98
C ARG A 6 -13.05 -1.97 22.30
N LEU A 7 -12.09 -1.62 21.45
CA LEU A 7 -11.22 -2.56 20.75
C LEU A 7 -9.77 -2.34 21.17
N HIS A 8 -9.05 -3.43 21.40
CA HIS A 8 -7.60 -3.40 21.61
C HIS A 8 -6.91 -3.79 20.30
N SER A 9 -6.08 -2.89 19.77
CA SER A 9 -5.26 -3.13 18.60
C SER A 9 -3.82 -3.40 19.01
N GLN A 10 -3.19 -4.41 18.41
CA GLN A 10 -1.78 -4.72 18.58
C GLN A 10 -1.16 -4.84 17.19
N ALA A 11 -0.18 -3.99 16.90
CA ALA A 11 0.65 -4.10 15.70
C ALA A 11 1.51 -5.36 15.77
N VAL A 12 1.72 -5.99 14.61
CA VAL A 12 2.50 -7.22 14.48
C VAL A 12 3.57 -7.09 13.40
N TRP A 13 3.24 -6.47 12.25
CA TRP A 13 4.18 -6.30 11.15
C TRP A 13 4.18 -4.87 10.62
N GLN A 14 5.35 -4.46 10.10
CA GLN A 14 5.44 -3.33 9.18
C GLN A 14 5.12 -3.80 7.77
N ASP A 15 4.40 -2.98 7.03
CA ASP A 15 3.91 -3.28 5.69
C ASP A 15 4.19 -2.07 4.78
N PRO A 16 5.46 -1.87 4.42
CA PRO A 16 5.88 -0.71 3.65
C PRO A 16 5.21 -0.71 2.28
N LEU A 17 4.70 0.44 1.89
CA LEU A 17 4.15 0.68 0.56
C LEU A 17 5.21 1.35 -0.30
N VAL A 18 5.28 0.98 -1.56
CA VAL A 18 6.22 1.55 -2.54
C VAL A 18 5.50 1.97 -3.79
N PHE A 19 6.00 3.03 -4.43
CA PHE A 19 5.60 3.36 -5.80
C PHE A 19 6.24 2.36 -6.75
N MET A 20 5.48 1.85 -7.72
CA MET A 20 6.00 0.87 -8.67
C MET A 20 5.43 1.04 -10.08
N ALA A 21 6.23 0.65 -11.06
CA ALA A 21 5.87 0.58 -12.47
C ALA A 21 6.58 -0.60 -13.16
N ALA A 22 6.18 -0.95 -14.39
CA ALA A 22 6.96 -1.87 -15.21
C ALA A 22 8.41 -1.34 -15.45
N PRO A 23 9.42 -2.22 -15.56
CA PRO A 23 10.80 -1.83 -15.86
C PRO A 23 10.95 -0.95 -17.11
N GLU A 24 10.13 -1.19 -18.13
CA GLU A 24 10.17 -0.46 -19.40
C GLU A 24 9.47 0.90 -19.34
N HIS A 25 8.70 1.16 -18.28
CA HIS A 25 7.92 2.39 -18.11
C HIS A 25 8.85 3.62 -18.02
N PRO A 26 8.52 4.77 -18.62
CA PRO A 26 9.39 5.96 -18.60
C PRO A 26 9.84 6.39 -17.20
N LEU A 27 8.95 6.26 -16.21
CA LEU A 27 9.26 6.56 -14.79
C LEU A 27 10.38 5.69 -14.21
N ALA A 28 10.49 4.43 -14.62
CA ALA A 28 11.50 3.50 -14.11
C ALA A 28 12.91 3.80 -14.63
N ARG A 29 13.03 4.66 -15.66
CA ARG A 29 14.31 5.08 -16.24
C ARG A 29 14.87 6.35 -15.61
N LEU A 30 14.13 6.96 -14.68
CA LEU A 30 14.52 8.18 -14.01
C LEU A 30 15.23 7.83 -12.70
N ASP A 31 16.41 8.40 -12.47
CA ASP A 31 17.13 8.26 -11.21
C ASP A 31 16.39 8.90 -10.02
N ARG A 32 15.45 9.81 -10.32
CA ARG A 32 14.60 10.49 -9.36
C ARG A 32 13.26 10.82 -9.99
N VAL A 33 12.18 10.42 -9.32
CA VAL A 33 10.80 10.68 -9.72
C VAL A 33 10.17 11.66 -8.73
N THR A 34 9.63 12.76 -9.22
CA THR A 34 8.87 13.71 -8.38
C THR A 34 7.38 13.37 -8.40
N LEU A 35 6.63 13.79 -7.38
CA LEU A 35 5.16 13.65 -7.39
C LEU A 35 4.53 14.36 -8.61
N GLU A 36 5.07 15.50 -9.03
CA GLU A 36 4.59 16.22 -10.22
C GLU A 36 4.80 15.38 -11.49
N THR A 37 5.95 14.73 -11.64
CA THR A 37 6.21 13.81 -12.75
C THR A 37 5.18 12.68 -12.81
N LEU A 38 4.79 12.12 -11.67
CA LEU A 38 3.78 11.06 -11.59
C LEU A 38 2.40 11.51 -12.11
N THR A 39 2.04 12.79 -11.97
CA THR A 39 0.75 13.31 -12.47
C THR A 39 0.61 13.24 -13.99
N GLY A 40 1.75 13.20 -14.71
CA GLY A 40 1.79 13.04 -16.16
C GLY A 40 1.47 11.62 -16.65
N TYR A 41 1.40 10.64 -15.75
CA TYR A 41 1.18 9.23 -16.08
C TYR A 41 -0.05 8.68 -15.36
N SER A 42 -0.68 7.68 -15.98
CA SER A 42 -1.86 7.01 -15.41
C SER A 42 -1.54 6.33 -14.09
N ALA A 43 -2.31 6.64 -13.05
CA ALA A 43 -2.31 5.95 -11.78
C ALA A 43 -3.37 4.84 -11.78
N ILE A 44 -2.96 3.65 -11.34
CA ILE A 44 -3.80 2.46 -11.17
C ILE A 44 -3.85 2.17 -9.68
N LEU A 45 -4.89 2.63 -8.99
CA LEU A 45 -4.89 2.62 -7.52
C LEU A 45 -6.02 1.75 -6.97
N PRO A 46 -5.91 1.29 -5.71
CA PRO A 46 -7.05 0.74 -4.98
C PRO A 46 -8.26 1.68 -4.96
N SER A 47 -9.46 1.16 -4.71
CA SER A 47 -10.67 1.99 -4.69
C SER A 47 -10.61 3.11 -3.63
N PRO A 48 -11.35 4.23 -3.82
CA PRO A 48 -11.35 5.40 -2.92
C PRO A 48 -11.55 5.13 -1.43
N VAL A 49 -12.24 4.04 -1.09
CA VAL A 49 -12.56 3.68 0.30
C VAL A 49 -11.42 2.96 1.03
N THR A 50 -10.31 2.68 0.35
CA THR A 50 -9.19 1.94 0.94
C THR A 50 -8.18 2.87 1.61
N PHE A 51 -7.48 2.34 2.61
CA PHE A 51 -6.44 3.08 3.32
C PHE A 51 -5.29 3.50 2.39
N THR A 52 -4.82 2.59 1.52
CA THR A 52 -3.77 2.89 0.53
C THR A 52 -4.17 4.04 -0.38
N ARG A 53 -5.41 4.06 -0.88
CA ARG A 53 -5.88 5.16 -1.74
C ARG A 53 -5.89 6.49 -0.99
N GLY A 54 -6.33 6.50 0.26
CA GLY A 54 -6.30 7.71 1.10
C GLY A 54 -4.90 8.19 1.46
N ILE A 55 -3.90 7.31 1.53
CA ILE A 55 -2.48 7.71 1.66
C ILE A 55 -2.04 8.47 0.41
N VAL A 56 -2.25 7.87 -0.77
CA VAL A 56 -1.79 8.44 -2.04
C VAL A 56 -2.51 9.76 -2.34
N GLU A 57 -3.84 9.82 -2.17
CA GLU A 57 -4.59 11.07 -2.40
C GLU A 57 -4.12 12.19 -1.47
N ARG A 58 -3.98 11.91 -0.16
CA ARG A 58 -3.51 12.90 0.80
C ARG A 58 -2.11 13.41 0.46
N LEU A 59 -1.20 12.51 0.08
CA LEU A 59 0.16 12.87 -0.30
C LEU A 59 0.17 13.85 -1.48
N PHE A 60 -0.64 13.61 -2.51
CA PHE A 60 -0.73 14.51 -3.66
C PHE A 60 -1.48 15.81 -3.34
N ASP A 61 -2.54 15.73 -2.54
CA ASP A 61 -3.32 16.90 -2.09
C ASP A 61 -2.47 17.87 -1.25
N GLU A 62 -1.63 17.35 -0.35
CA GLU A 62 -0.67 18.15 0.45
C GLU A 62 0.32 18.93 -0.42
N HIS A 63 0.58 18.45 -1.65
CA HIS A 63 1.44 19.11 -2.64
C HIS A 63 0.65 19.91 -3.69
N ASN A 64 -0.68 20.03 -3.56
CA ASN A 64 -1.60 20.66 -4.52
C ASN A 64 -1.54 20.03 -5.93
N LEU A 65 -1.25 18.74 -6.00
CA LEU A 65 -1.14 17.98 -7.25
C LEU A 65 -2.40 17.15 -7.49
N LYS A 66 -2.83 17.08 -8.75
CA LYS A 66 -3.99 16.26 -9.15
C LYS A 66 -3.52 14.93 -9.74
N LEU A 67 -3.98 13.84 -9.16
CA LEU A 67 -3.74 12.49 -9.68
C LEU A 67 -4.50 12.24 -10.99
N ASN A 68 -3.80 11.70 -11.98
CA ASN A 68 -4.42 11.14 -13.18
C ASN A 68 -4.83 9.68 -12.93
N ILE A 69 -5.95 9.45 -12.23
CA ILE A 69 -6.45 8.10 -11.96
C ILE A 69 -7.18 7.56 -13.19
N ALA A 70 -6.58 6.57 -13.86
CA ALA A 70 -7.19 5.93 -15.02
C ALA A 70 -8.17 4.81 -14.64
N MET A 71 -7.90 4.10 -13.55
CA MET A 71 -8.66 2.91 -13.14
C MET A 71 -8.51 2.63 -11.65
N SER A 72 -9.46 1.89 -11.09
CA SER A 72 -9.41 1.45 -9.70
C SER A 72 -10.10 0.12 -9.47
N THR A 73 -9.51 -0.73 -8.63
CA THR A 73 -10.05 -2.02 -8.19
C THR A 73 -9.47 -2.40 -6.83
N ASN A 74 -10.11 -3.27 -6.05
CA ASN A 74 -9.59 -3.67 -4.73
C ASN A 74 -8.76 -4.97 -4.76
N TYR A 75 -8.55 -5.55 -5.94
CA TYR A 75 -7.71 -6.73 -6.11
C TYR A 75 -6.28 -6.30 -6.44
N LEU A 76 -5.39 -6.33 -5.45
CA LEU A 76 -4.00 -5.87 -5.60
C LEU A 76 -3.27 -6.63 -6.71
N GLU A 77 -3.50 -7.94 -6.87
CA GLU A 77 -2.95 -8.75 -7.96
C GLU A 77 -3.36 -8.23 -9.34
N THR A 78 -4.60 -7.77 -9.49
CA THR A 78 -5.06 -7.18 -10.75
C THR A 78 -4.38 -5.86 -11.02
N ILE A 79 -4.19 -5.01 -9.98
CA ILE A 79 -3.41 -3.77 -10.11
C ILE A 79 -1.98 -4.10 -10.52
N HIS A 80 -1.34 -5.02 -9.81
CA HIS A 80 0.03 -5.46 -10.07
C HIS A 80 0.21 -5.91 -11.52
N MET A 81 -0.68 -6.78 -12.01
CA MET A 81 -0.67 -7.25 -13.40
C MET A 81 -0.81 -6.10 -14.41
N MET A 82 -1.70 -5.13 -14.16
CA MET A 82 -1.88 -3.99 -15.08
C MET A 82 -0.66 -3.07 -15.09
N VAL A 83 -0.01 -2.91 -13.93
CA VAL A 83 1.23 -2.15 -13.79
C VAL A 83 2.38 -2.86 -14.49
N SER A 84 2.51 -4.18 -14.36
CA SER A 84 3.60 -4.96 -14.96
C SER A 84 3.58 -4.99 -16.48
N ILE A 85 2.40 -4.84 -17.10
CA ILE A 85 2.27 -4.67 -18.55
C ILE A 85 2.38 -3.20 -19.01
N GLY A 86 2.69 -2.27 -18.09
CA GLY A 86 2.99 -0.87 -18.40
C GLY A 86 1.79 0.06 -18.58
N LEU A 87 0.60 -0.29 -18.11
CA LEU A 87 -0.59 0.59 -18.23
C LEU A 87 -0.51 1.85 -17.35
N GLY A 88 0.42 1.89 -16.40
CA GLY A 88 0.61 3.01 -15.49
C GLY A 88 1.46 2.64 -14.30
N TRP A 89 1.41 3.47 -13.27
CA TRP A 89 2.07 3.25 -11.99
C TRP A 89 1.06 3.01 -10.88
N SER A 90 1.52 2.42 -9.77
CA SER A 90 0.70 2.21 -8.57
C SER A 90 1.50 2.38 -7.28
N VAL A 91 0.80 2.27 -6.14
CA VAL A 91 1.36 2.12 -4.80
C VAL A 91 0.81 0.83 -4.19
N LEU A 92 1.69 -0.15 -3.97
CA LEU A 92 1.37 -1.48 -3.44
C LEU A 92 2.39 -1.87 -2.35
N PRO A 93 2.15 -2.93 -1.57
CA PRO A 93 3.15 -3.46 -0.64
C PRO A 93 4.47 -3.79 -1.34
N ALA A 94 5.60 -3.49 -0.68
CA ALA A 94 6.93 -3.79 -1.19
C ALA A 94 7.13 -5.28 -1.50
N THR A 95 6.41 -6.15 -0.80
CA THR A 95 6.41 -7.61 -1.01
C THR A 95 5.87 -8.04 -2.38
N MET A 96 5.20 -7.14 -3.11
CA MET A 96 4.72 -7.41 -4.47
C MET A 96 5.74 -7.08 -5.56
N VAL A 97 6.92 -6.55 -5.23
CA VAL A 97 7.98 -6.34 -6.23
C VAL A 97 8.59 -7.68 -6.62
N ASP A 98 8.39 -8.11 -7.87
CA ASP A 98 8.76 -9.45 -8.35
C ASP A 98 9.63 -9.46 -9.62
N GLY A 99 10.09 -8.30 -10.08
CA GLY A 99 10.87 -8.12 -11.31
C GLY A 99 10.03 -7.90 -12.57
N SER A 100 8.73 -8.21 -12.56
CA SER A 100 7.78 -7.73 -13.57
C SER A 100 7.36 -6.27 -13.32
N VAL A 101 7.56 -5.80 -12.10
CA VAL A 101 7.52 -4.40 -11.68
C VAL A 101 8.80 -4.05 -10.91
N VAL A 102 9.11 -2.76 -10.87
CA VAL A 102 10.22 -2.20 -10.10
C VAL A 102 9.72 -1.08 -9.21
N GLU A 103 10.38 -0.91 -8.06
CA GLU A 103 10.19 0.25 -7.21
C GLU A 103 10.73 1.51 -7.90
N LEU A 104 9.95 2.60 -7.84
CA LEU A 104 10.31 3.90 -8.37
C LEU A 104 11.06 4.71 -7.31
N ALA A 105 12.14 5.37 -7.71
CA ALA A 105 12.91 6.29 -6.86
C ALA A 105 12.16 7.62 -6.64
N VAL A 106 11.02 7.57 -5.95
CA VAL A 106 10.21 8.75 -5.65
C VAL A 106 10.83 9.53 -4.49
N ASP A 107 10.94 10.85 -4.64
CA ASP A 107 11.66 11.71 -3.70
C ASP A 107 10.87 12.11 -2.45
N VAL A 108 9.65 11.60 -2.31
CA VAL A 108 8.80 11.80 -1.15
C VAL A 108 8.47 10.44 -0.53
N PRO A 109 8.72 10.26 0.78
CA PRO A 109 8.43 8.99 1.44
C PRO A 109 6.92 8.75 1.57
N LEU A 110 6.53 7.48 1.52
CA LEU A 110 5.19 7.05 1.92
C LEU A 110 5.14 6.79 3.43
N PRO A 111 4.01 7.03 4.10
CA PRO A 111 3.84 6.64 5.49
C PRO A 111 3.91 5.11 5.62
N GLU A 112 4.59 4.63 6.66
CA GLU A 112 4.60 3.21 7.01
C GLU A 112 3.20 2.77 7.46
N ARG A 113 2.79 1.60 6.98
CA ARG A 113 1.55 0.95 7.39
C ARG A 113 1.86 -0.18 8.33
N GLU A 114 1.16 -0.24 9.45
CA GLU A 114 1.22 -1.38 10.37
C GLU A 114 0.07 -2.36 10.10
N LEU A 115 0.40 -3.64 10.07
CA LEU A 115 -0.56 -4.73 10.10
C LEU A 115 -0.55 -5.38 11.48
N GLY A 116 -1.71 -5.84 11.92
CA GLY A 116 -1.82 -6.47 13.23
C GLY A 116 -3.20 -7.00 13.53
N VAL A 117 -3.47 -7.19 14.80
CA VAL A 117 -4.70 -7.81 15.30
C VAL A 117 -5.57 -6.81 16.05
N VAL A 118 -6.87 -6.95 15.88
CA VAL A 118 -7.88 -6.19 16.62
C VAL A 118 -8.71 -7.15 17.44
N ILE A 119 -8.80 -6.89 18.74
CA ILE A 119 -9.41 -7.79 19.72
C ILE A 119 -10.47 -7.05 20.52
N HIS A 120 -11.66 -7.62 20.63
CA HIS A 120 -12.67 -7.14 21.57
C HIS A 120 -12.34 -7.66 22.99
N PRO A 121 -11.95 -6.81 23.96
CA PRO A 121 -11.45 -7.23 25.26
C PRO A 121 -12.54 -7.92 26.11
N ALA A 122 -13.81 -7.58 25.90
CA ALA A 122 -14.92 -8.21 26.63
C ALA A 122 -15.30 -9.63 26.14
N ARG A 123 -14.60 -10.21 25.16
CA ARG A 123 -14.87 -11.58 24.67
C ARG A 123 -13.78 -12.54 25.08
N THR A 124 -14.18 -13.69 25.64
CA THR A 124 -13.25 -14.77 25.98
C THR A 124 -12.63 -15.36 24.71
N ARG A 125 -11.29 -15.49 24.71
CA ARG A 125 -10.54 -16.09 23.60
C ARG A 125 -10.59 -17.62 23.69
N SER A 126 -10.98 -18.28 22.60
CA SER A 126 -10.88 -19.73 22.48
C SER A 126 -9.42 -20.19 22.48
N ASN A 127 -9.18 -21.48 22.69
CA ASN A 127 -7.82 -22.04 22.58
C ASN A 127 -7.25 -21.86 21.17
N ALA A 128 -8.09 -21.98 20.13
CA ALA A 128 -7.67 -21.72 18.75
C ALA A 128 -7.26 -20.25 18.53
N ALA A 129 -8.02 -19.29 19.09
CA ALA A 129 -7.67 -17.87 18.98
C ALA A 129 -6.35 -17.54 19.69
N LYS A 130 -6.08 -18.15 20.85
CA LYS A 130 -4.80 -17.98 21.56
C LYS A 130 -3.64 -18.56 20.75
N ALA A 131 -3.80 -19.78 20.22
CA ALA A 131 -2.78 -20.42 19.39
C ALA A 131 -2.50 -19.61 18.11
N PHE A 132 -3.52 -19.05 17.48
CA PHE A 132 -3.36 -18.16 16.34
C PHE A 132 -2.55 -16.91 16.69
N LEU A 133 -2.89 -16.21 17.78
CA LEU A 133 -2.13 -15.02 18.23
C LEU A 133 -0.66 -15.36 18.52
N GLN A 134 -0.39 -16.49 19.17
CA GLN A 134 0.98 -16.96 19.42
C GLN A 134 1.74 -17.25 18.12
N ALA A 135 1.07 -17.85 17.13
CA ALA A 135 1.67 -18.09 15.82
C ALA A 135 2.01 -16.78 15.10
N LEU A 136 1.13 -15.76 15.19
CA LEU A 136 1.38 -14.44 14.58
C LEU A 136 2.57 -13.73 15.23
N GLU A 137 2.68 -13.76 16.56
CA GLU A 137 3.81 -13.18 17.30
C GLU A 137 5.12 -13.89 16.98
N ALA A 138 5.09 -15.20 16.77
CA ALA A 138 6.26 -15.99 16.39
C ALA A 138 6.66 -15.80 14.92
N SER A 139 5.71 -15.47 14.04
CA SER A 139 5.94 -15.24 12.62
C SER A 139 6.42 -13.82 12.30
N GLY A 140 7.11 -13.14 13.22
CA GLY A 140 7.72 -11.85 12.96
C GLY A 140 8.67 -11.94 11.77
N LEU A 141 8.15 -11.59 10.59
CA LEU A 141 8.89 -11.24 9.38
C LEU A 141 9.31 -9.78 9.51
#